data_AF-A0A0C9VDG8-F1
#
_entry.id   AF-A0A0C9VDG8-F1
#
_cell.length_a   1.000
_cell.length_b   1.000
_cell.length_c   1.000
_cell.angle_alpha   90.00
_cell.angle_beta   90.00
_cell.angle_gamma   90.00
#
_symmetry.space_group_name_H-M   'P 1'
#
loop_
_entity.id
_entity.type
_entity.pdbx_description
1 polymer ?
#
loop_
_entity_poly.entity_id
_entity_poly.type
_entity_poly.pdbx_seq_one_letter_code
_entity_poly.pdbx_strand_id
1 'polypeptide(L)'
;MSLYTLQSIMIPLSAAKHNQVLSLLSSGLSSRDIKHQNGVSKSTVSEVAREYEPDKENHPGGHPQKLTPMDKRAKFVTVQNIRNVLKDDNIKTYPKKKRPYLSPKHRKARLTFALKCENWILEHWKCALWLDEIKINWFGSDGHKYVWKNKGGPLQEKDVESTVKFGGGHIMVWGCMEWNGVRIFCDVEGKMDANLYVSILEEYMLESIKELQIPEEKVIFQQDNGPKCTSKLASNWF
;
A
#
# COMPACT_ATOMS: atom_id res chain seq x y z
N MET A 1 -26.21 31.04 12.80
CA MET A 1 -26.40 32.38 12.22
C MET A 1 -26.32 32.24 10.71
N SER A 2 -27.40 32.59 10.02
CA SER A 2 -27.69 32.28 8.62
C SER A 2 -26.81 33.09 7.65
N LEU A 3 -26.18 32.40 6.69
CA LEU A 3 -25.50 33.02 5.55
C LEU A 3 -26.56 33.41 4.51
N TYR A 4 -26.94 34.68 4.50
CA TYR A 4 -27.83 35.23 3.48
C TYR A 4 -27.14 35.22 2.11
N THR A 5 -27.69 34.42 1.21
CA THR A 5 -27.33 34.37 -0.21
C THR A 5 -27.86 35.64 -0.87
N LEU A 6 -26.98 36.40 -1.54
CA LEU A 6 -27.37 37.54 -2.37
C LEU A 6 -28.20 37.02 -3.56
N GLN A 7 -29.52 36.97 -3.39
CA GLN A 7 -30.45 36.81 -4.50
C GLN A 7 -30.31 38.04 -5.40
N SER A 8 -29.84 37.82 -6.64
CA SER A 8 -29.87 38.83 -7.69
C SER A 8 -31.29 39.39 -7.81
N ILE A 9 -31.43 40.69 -7.60
CA ILE A 9 -32.68 41.42 -7.77
C ILE A 9 -32.94 41.48 -9.29
N MET A 10 -33.71 40.52 -9.80
CA MET A 10 -34.26 40.57 -11.15
C MET A 10 -35.60 41.27 -11.12
N ILE A 11 -35.75 42.29 -11.98
CA ILE A 11 -37.05 42.88 -12.28
C ILE A 11 -37.90 41.80 -12.95
N PRO A 12 -39.06 41.41 -12.40
CA PRO A 12 -39.88 40.35 -12.98
C PRO A 12 -40.36 40.74 -14.38
N LEU A 13 -40.20 39.81 -15.33
CA LEU A 13 -40.73 39.97 -16.68
C LEU A 13 -42.26 40.06 -16.58
N SER A 14 -42.89 40.94 -17.36
CA SER A 14 -44.36 40.99 -17.45
C SER A 14 -44.92 39.61 -17.84
N ALA A 15 -45.98 39.16 -17.16
CA ALA A 15 -46.62 37.86 -17.41
C ALA A 15 -46.97 37.63 -18.89
N ALA A 16 -47.30 38.70 -19.62
CA ALA A 16 -47.55 38.65 -21.06
C ALA A 16 -46.30 38.23 -21.85
N LYS A 17 -45.12 38.80 -21.53
CA LYS A 17 -43.85 38.44 -22.17
C LYS A 17 -43.40 37.03 -21.79
N HIS A 18 -43.66 36.61 -20.55
CA HIS A 18 -43.35 35.26 -20.08
C HIS A 18 -44.14 34.20 -20.86
N ASN A 19 -45.45 34.38 -20.99
CA ASN A 19 -46.32 33.47 -21.74
C ASN A 19 -46.00 33.45 -23.24
N GLN A 20 -45.57 34.57 -23.80
CA GLN A 20 -45.12 34.64 -25.20
C GLN A 20 -43.83 33.83 -25.43
N VAL A 21 -42.88 33.86 -24.50
CA VAL A 21 -41.66 33.02 -24.58
C VAL A 21 -42.02 31.54 -24.45
N LEU A 22 -42.92 31.16 -23.55
CA LEU A 22 -43.38 29.78 -23.41
C LEU A 22 -44.05 29.24 -24.68
N SER A 23 -44.91 30.04 -25.31
CA SER A 23 -45.56 29.67 -26.58
C SER A 23 -44.54 29.48 -27.71
N LEU A 24 -43.47 30.27 -27.75
CA LEU A 24 -42.43 30.14 -28.77
C LEU A 24 -41.53 28.92 -28.51
N LEU A 25 -41.25 28.61 -27.24
CA LEU A 25 -40.54 27.40 -26.84
C LEU A 25 -41.34 26.13 -27.18
N SER A 26 -42.64 26.11 -26.92
CA SER A 26 -43.50 24.95 -27.26
C SER A 26 -43.65 24.74 -28.77
N SER A 27 -43.52 25.80 -29.57
CA SER A 27 -43.45 25.70 -31.04
C SER A 27 -42.07 25.26 -31.58
N GLY A 28 -41.10 24.97 -30.71
CA GLY A 28 -39.81 24.39 -31.08
C GLY A 28 -38.73 25.39 -31.53
N LEU A 29 -38.93 26.70 -31.35
CA LEU A 29 -37.90 27.70 -31.68
C LEU A 29 -36.72 27.66 -30.70
N SER A 30 -35.51 27.92 -31.22
CA SER A 30 -34.31 27.97 -30.39
C SER A 30 -34.27 29.24 -29.53
N SER A 31 -33.62 29.19 -28.38
CA SER A 31 -33.46 30.36 -27.51
C SER A 31 -32.74 31.55 -28.18
N ARG A 32 -31.99 31.31 -29.27
CA ARG A 32 -31.36 32.37 -30.07
C ARG A 32 -32.38 33.08 -30.96
N ASP A 33 -33.31 32.33 -31.56
CA ASP A 33 -34.33 32.89 -32.46
C ASP A 33 -35.37 33.69 -31.68
N ILE A 34 -35.74 33.21 -30.49
CA ILE A 34 -36.66 33.91 -29.58
C ILE A 34 -36.09 35.27 -29.14
N LYS A 35 -34.76 35.36 -28.92
CA LYS A 35 -34.09 36.64 -28.61
C LYS A 35 -34.27 37.64 -29.76
N HIS A 36 -34.12 37.20 -31.01
CA HIS A 36 -34.23 38.08 -32.18
C HIS A 36 -35.67 38.58 -32.41
N GLN A 37 -36.67 37.76 -32.08
CA GLN A 37 -38.08 38.11 -32.31
C GLN A 37 -38.69 38.95 -31.18
N ASN A 38 -38.30 38.74 -29.93
CA ASN A 38 -38.98 39.33 -28.77
C ASN A 38 -38.17 40.36 -27.97
N GLY A 39 -36.91 40.64 -28.35
CA GLY A 39 -36.06 41.60 -27.64
C GLY A 39 -35.75 41.21 -26.18
N VAL A 40 -36.04 39.97 -25.79
CA VAL A 40 -35.73 39.39 -24.47
C VAL A 40 -34.32 38.80 -24.51
N SER A 41 -33.54 38.97 -23.44
CA SER A 41 -32.17 38.46 -23.38
C SER A 41 -32.13 36.93 -23.49
N LYS A 42 -31.05 36.39 -24.09
CA LYS A 42 -30.87 34.93 -24.24
C LYS A 42 -30.84 34.22 -22.88
N SER A 43 -30.27 34.84 -21.85
CA SER A 43 -30.23 34.27 -20.50
C SER A 43 -31.63 34.15 -19.90
N THR A 44 -32.46 35.17 -20.06
CA THR A 44 -33.87 35.14 -19.61
C THR A 44 -34.65 34.04 -20.33
N VAL A 45 -34.48 33.89 -21.65
CA VAL A 45 -35.13 32.78 -22.40
C VAL A 45 -34.63 31.42 -21.92
N SER A 46 -33.35 31.29 -21.59
CA SER A 46 -32.77 30.05 -21.07
C SER A 46 -33.24 29.70 -19.65
N GLU A 47 -33.53 30.70 -18.83
CA GLU A 47 -34.09 30.51 -17.48
C GLU A 47 -35.55 30.07 -17.55
N VAL A 48 -36.36 30.72 -18.39
CA VAL A 48 -37.77 30.31 -18.64
C VAL A 48 -37.83 28.89 -19.23
N ALA A 49 -36.91 28.55 -20.13
CA ALA A 49 -36.82 27.19 -20.68
C ALA A 49 -36.46 26.14 -19.62
N ARG A 50 -35.63 26.49 -18.63
CA ARG A 50 -35.27 25.61 -17.51
C ARG A 50 -36.43 25.42 -16.53
N GLU A 51 -37.31 26.41 -16.40
CA GLU A 51 -38.52 26.32 -15.59
C GLU A 51 -39.61 25.48 -16.28
N TYR A 52 -39.71 25.57 -17.61
CA TYR A 52 -40.68 24.82 -18.41
C TYR A 52 -40.32 23.33 -18.60
N GLU A 53 -39.04 23.02 -18.83
CA GLU A 53 -38.54 21.64 -19.01
C GLU A 53 -37.35 21.37 -18.06
N PRO A 54 -37.62 21.08 -16.77
CA PRO A 54 -36.55 20.86 -15.78
C PRO A 54 -35.73 19.58 -16.06
N ASP A 55 -36.33 18.57 -16.71
CA ASP A 55 -35.71 17.26 -16.98
C ASP A 55 -34.87 17.23 -18.27
N LYS A 56 -34.77 18.35 -18.99
CA LYS A 56 -33.98 18.39 -20.22
C LYS A 56 -32.50 18.33 -19.90
N GLU A 57 -31.83 17.25 -20.32
CA GLU A 57 -30.38 17.11 -20.17
C GLU A 57 -29.65 18.25 -20.90
N ASN A 58 -29.08 19.17 -20.12
CA ASN A 58 -28.19 20.18 -20.65
C ASN A 58 -26.82 19.53 -20.89
N HIS A 59 -26.47 19.28 -22.14
CA HIS A 59 -25.08 18.93 -22.47
C HIS A 59 -24.24 20.19 -22.33
N PRO A 60 -23.32 20.27 -21.34
CA PRO A 60 -22.44 21.42 -21.22
C PRO A 60 -21.68 21.56 -22.53
N GLY A 61 -21.76 22.74 -23.14
CA GLY A 61 -21.04 23.08 -24.36
C GLY A 61 -19.53 23.09 -24.10
N GLY A 62 -18.95 21.90 -24.01
CA GLY A 62 -17.52 21.68 -24.03
C GLY A 62 -17.04 21.57 -25.47
N HIS A 63 -15.77 21.91 -25.69
CA HIS A 63 -15.13 21.65 -26.97
C HIS A 63 -15.26 20.14 -27.28
N PRO A 64 -15.82 19.73 -28.43
CA PRO A 64 -15.96 18.32 -28.78
C PRO A 64 -14.59 17.65 -28.75
N GLN A 65 -14.53 16.42 -28.21
CA GLN A 65 -13.27 15.69 -28.16
C GLN A 65 -12.77 15.46 -29.59
N LYS A 66 -11.60 16.01 -29.92
CA LYS A 66 -10.99 15.93 -31.26
C LYS A 66 -10.57 14.50 -31.66
N LEU A 67 -10.59 13.56 -30.74
CA LEU A 67 -10.10 12.20 -30.94
C LEU A 67 -11.14 11.20 -30.43
N THR A 68 -11.44 10.20 -31.26
CA THR A 68 -12.27 9.07 -30.86
C THR A 68 -11.53 8.23 -29.80
N PRO A 69 -12.23 7.38 -29.01
CA PRO A 69 -11.59 6.47 -28.06
C PRO A 69 -10.52 5.57 -28.71
N MET A 70 -10.72 5.20 -29.98
CA MET A 70 -9.77 4.43 -30.78
C MET A 70 -8.56 5.26 -31.22
N ASP A 71 -8.76 6.52 -31.64
CA ASP A 71 -7.67 7.42 -32.01
C ASP A 71 -6.79 7.80 -30.81
N LYS A 72 -7.38 7.93 -29.61
CA LYS A 72 -6.62 8.12 -28.34
C LYS A 72 -5.66 6.97 -28.05
N ARG A 73 -5.98 5.74 -28.48
CA ARG A 73 -5.08 4.58 -28.34
C ARG A 73 -3.98 4.57 -29.40
N ALA A 74 -4.23 5.13 -30.59
CA ALA A 74 -3.38 4.94 -31.77
C ALA A 74 -2.46 6.11 -32.12
N LYS A 75 -2.79 7.37 -31.76
CA LYS A 75 -2.03 8.54 -32.21
C LYS A 75 -1.74 9.51 -31.05
N PHE A 76 -0.47 9.63 -30.71
CA PHE A 76 0.11 10.54 -29.71
C PHE A 76 -0.36 10.27 -28.28
N VAL A 77 0.11 9.14 -27.78
CA VAL A 77 0.03 8.80 -26.37
C VAL A 77 0.99 9.73 -25.60
N THR A 78 0.55 10.95 -25.29
CA THR A 78 1.23 11.76 -24.28
C THR A 78 1.11 11.03 -22.94
N VAL A 79 2.13 11.15 -22.08
CA VAL A 79 2.12 10.53 -20.74
C VAL A 79 0.86 10.92 -19.95
N GLN A 80 0.33 12.12 -20.20
CA GLN A 80 -0.87 12.61 -19.55
C GLN A 80 -2.14 11.88 -20.02
N ASN A 81 -2.25 11.56 -21.32
CA ASN A 81 -3.38 10.78 -21.83
C ASN A 81 -3.40 9.36 -21.24
N ILE A 82 -2.23 8.71 -21.09
CA ILE A 82 -2.14 7.40 -20.40
C ILE A 82 -2.65 7.53 -18.97
N ARG A 83 -2.18 8.54 -18.22
CA ARG A 83 -2.58 8.73 -16.81
C ARG A 83 -4.07 8.99 -16.66
N ASN A 84 -4.69 9.73 -17.59
CA ASN A 84 -6.12 9.99 -17.55
C ASN A 84 -6.91 8.70 -17.83
N VAL A 85 -6.53 7.93 -18.86
CA VAL A 85 -7.16 6.63 -19.14
C VAL A 85 -7.03 5.66 -17.96
N LEU A 86 -5.84 5.55 -17.35
CA LEU A 86 -5.66 4.69 -16.18
C LEU A 86 -6.50 5.14 -14.97
N LYS A 87 -6.70 6.45 -14.80
CA LYS A 87 -7.56 6.99 -13.74
C LYS A 87 -9.04 6.71 -14.01
N ASP A 88 -9.48 6.85 -15.25
CA ASP A 88 -10.86 6.55 -15.66
C ASP A 88 -11.16 5.05 -15.43
N ASP A 89 -10.19 4.17 -15.67
CA ASP A 89 -10.26 2.73 -15.39
C ASP A 89 -10.05 2.38 -13.89
N ASN A 90 -9.91 3.37 -13.01
CA ASN A 90 -9.62 3.21 -11.57
C ASN A 90 -8.34 2.41 -11.27
N ILE A 91 -7.38 2.39 -12.21
CA ILE A 91 -6.08 1.76 -12.06
C ILE A 91 -5.13 2.74 -11.38
N LYS A 92 -4.70 2.41 -10.17
CA LYS A 92 -3.76 3.21 -9.38
C LYS A 92 -2.39 2.54 -9.36
N THR A 93 -1.35 3.37 -9.34
CA THR A 93 0.02 2.90 -9.15
C THR A 93 0.26 2.60 -7.68
N TYR A 94 0.61 1.35 -7.37
CA TYR A 94 1.04 0.93 -6.04
C TYR A 94 2.50 0.47 -6.07
N PRO A 95 3.30 0.77 -5.03
CA PRO A 95 4.63 0.21 -4.91
C PRO A 95 4.52 -1.33 -4.81
N LYS A 96 5.34 -2.04 -5.59
CA LYS A 96 5.44 -3.49 -5.47
C LYS A 96 5.97 -3.84 -4.08
N LYS A 97 5.27 -4.73 -3.36
CA LYS A 97 5.73 -5.20 -2.05
C LYS A 97 6.99 -6.06 -2.23
N LYS A 98 8.10 -5.66 -1.60
CA LYS A 98 9.31 -6.49 -1.52
C LYS A 98 9.02 -7.73 -0.67
N ARG A 99 9.31 -8.91 -1.20
CA ARG A 99 9.15 -10.22 -0.55
C ARG A 99 10.30 -11.13 -0.99
N PRO A 100 10.77 -12.06 -0.14
CA PRO A 100 11.78 -13.02 -0.55
C PRO A 100 11.24 -13.87 -1.71
N TYR A 101 12.10 -14.18 -2.67
CA TYR A 101 11.72 -15.05 -3.78
C TYR A 101 11.52 -16.48 -3.28
N LEU A 102 10.34 -17.04 -3.56
CA LEU A 102 10.01 -18.42 -3.23
C LEU A 102 9.95 -19.26 -4.51
N SER A 103 10.86 -20.21 -4.62
CA SER A 103 10.83 -21.25 -5.66
C SER A 103 9.55 -22.11 -5.51
N PRO A 104 9.08 -22.79 -6.57
CA PRO A 104 7.95 -23.71 -6.48
C PRO A 104 8.14 -24.78 -5.40
N LYS A 105 9.37 -25.29 -5.24
CA LYS A 105 9.75 -26.25 -4.18
C LYS A 105 9.51 -25.66 -2.79
N HIS A 106 9.96 -24.43 -2.54
CA HIS A 106 9.77 -23.76 -1.25
C HIS A 106 8.29 -23.51 -0.94
N ARG A 107 7.49 -23.13 -1.95
CA ARG A 107 6.03 -22.93 -1.78
C ARG A 107 5.34 -24.23 -1.37
N LYS A 108 5.66 -25.34 -2.04
CA LYS A 108 5.11 -26.65 -1.70
C LYS A 108 5.49 -27.07 -0.27
N ALA A 109 6.77 -26.95 0.08
CA ALA A 109 7.25 -27.29 1.43
C ALA A 109 6.58 -26.44 2.52
N ARG A 110 6.44 -25.13 2.31
CA ARG A 110 5.73 -24.23 3.24
C ARG A 110 4.25 -24.59 3.39
N LEU A 111 3.57 -24.93 2.28
CA LEU A 111 2.17 -25.34 2.33
C LEU A 111 2.02 -26.66 3.10
N THR A 112 2.87 -27.65 2.83
CA THR A 112 2.87 -28.93 3.57
C THR A 112 3.14 -28.73 5.06
N PHE A 113 4.07 -27.86 5.42
CA PHE A 113 4.32 -27.49 6.81
C PHE A 113 3.09 -26.82 7.45
N ALA A 114 2.48 -25.84 6.77
CA ALA A 114 1.30 -25.15 7.26
C ALA A 114 0.11 -26.11 7.49
N LEU A 115 -0.13 -27.04 6.57
CA LEU A 115 -1.18 -28.07 6.71
C LEU A 115 -0.86 -29.05 7.86
N LYS A 116 0.41 -29.39 8.09
CA LYS A 116 0.81 -30.24 9.23
C LYS A 116 0.55 -29.53 10.56
N CYS A 117 0.81 -28.24 10.64
CA CYS A 117 0.62 -27.42 11.83
C CYS A 117 -0.81 -26.87 11.97
N GLU A 118 -1.70 -27.08 10.99
CA GLU A 118 -3.08 -26.61 11.02
C GLU A 118 -3.87 -27.18 12.20
N ASN A 119 -3.64 -28.46 12.50
CA ASN A 119 -4.28 -29.16 13.61
C ASN A 119 -3.51 -29.05 14.94
N TRP A 120 -2.53 -28.15 15.04
CA TRP A 120 -1.80 -27.99 16.28
C TRP A 120 -2.63 -27.23 17.31
N ILE A 121 -2.92 -27.90 18.43
CA ILE A 121 -3.51 -27.28 19.62
C ILE A 121 -2.47 -26.47 20.40
N LEU A 122 -2.93 -25.64 21.33
CA LEU A 122 -2.10 -24.75 22.14
C LEU A 122 -0.97 -25.50 22.87
N GLU A 123 -1.24 -26.71 23.33
CA GLU A 123 -0.30 -27.57 24.04
C GLU A 123 0.90 -27.95 23.17
N HIS A 124 0.71 -28.16 21.87
CA HIS A 124 1.81 -28.40 20.94
C HIS A 124 2.68 -27.15 20.76
N TRP A 125 2.07 -25.98 20.68
CA TRP A 125 2.81 -24.71 20.59
C TRP A 125 3.57 -24.38 21.88
N LYS A 126 3.03 -24.77 23.04
CA LYS A 126 3.71 -24.64 24.33
C LYS A 126 4.97 -25.50 24.44
N CYS A 127 5.03 -26.59 23.68
CA CYS A 127 6.20 -27.48 23.65
C CYS A 127 7.25 -27.06 22.61
N ALA A 128 6.99 -26.03 21.81
CA ALA A 128 7.91 -25.60 20.77
C ALA A 128 8.98 -24.65 21.30
N LEU A 129 10.22 -24.93 20.95
CA LEU A 129 11.38 -24.11 21.23
C LEU A 129 11.94 -23.60 19.89
N TRP A 130 11.88 -22.29 19.69
CA TRP A 130 12.30 -21.62 18.45
C TRP A 130 13.71 -21.10 18.61
N LEU A 131 14.58 -21.45 17.67
CA LEU A 131 15.99 -21.06 17.65
C LEU A 131 16.29 -20.27 16.38
N ASP A 132 17.00 -19.15 16.51
CA ASP A 132 17.39 -18.34 15.36
C ASP A 132 18.65 -17.51 15.65
N GLU A 133 19.26 -17.00 14.58
CA GLU A 133 20.31 -15.99 14.65
C GLU A 133 19.78 -14.62 14.25
N ILE A 134 20.17 -13.60 15.02
CA ILE A 134 19.90 -12.21 14.69
C ILE A 134 21.20 -11.43 14.52
N LYS A 135 21.22 -10.61 13.47
CA LYS A 135 22.25 -9.59 13.26
C LYS A 135 21.75 -8.25 13.76
N ILE A 136 22.47 -7.65 14.70
CA ILE A 136 22.19 -6.30 15.20
C ILE A 136 23.30 -5.37 14.72
N ASN A 137 22.96 -4.44 13.81
CA ASN A 137 23.92 -3.47 13.29
C ASN A 137 24.13 -2.32 14.31
N TRP A 138 25.37 -1.89 14.51
CA TRP A 138 25.66 -0.70 15.33
C TRP A 138 25.25 0.57 14.59
N PHE A 139 25.72 0.71 13.34
CA PHE A 139 25.40 1.82 12.46
C PHE A 139 24.57 1.34 11.28
N GLY A 140 23.59 2.16 10.89
CA GLY A 140 22.74 1.86 9.74
C GLY A 140 21.61 0.90 10.08
N SER A 141 20.40 1.45 10.27
CA SER A 141 19.20 0.62 10.23
C SER A 141 18.88 0.22 8.79
N ASP A 142 18.41 -1.01 8.61
CA ASP A 142 17.91 -1.51 7.33
C ASP A 142 16.52 -0.93 6.96
N GLY A 143 16.00 -0.05 7.81
CA GLY A 143 14.68 0.57 7.68
C GLY A 143 14.64 1.76 6.73
N HIS A 144 13.42 2.23 6.43
CA HIS A 144 13.25 3.46 5.66
C HIS A 144 13.66 4.67 6.49
N LYS A 145 14.47 5.54 5.88
CA LYS A 145 14.88 6.80 6.46
C LYS A 145 14.14 7.93 5.77
N TYR A 146 13.64 8.86 6.57
CA TYR A 146 12.85 10.00 6.11
C TYR A 146 13.51 11.29 6.60
N VAL A 147 13.57 12.29 5.73
CA VAL A 147 14.01 13.63 6.08
C VAL A 147 12.97 14.63 5.59
N TRP A 148 12.65 15.59 6.44
CA TRP A 148 11.77 16.70 6.11
C TRP A 148 12.60 17.81 5.46
N LYS A 149 12.34 18.12 4.17
CA LYS A 149 13.05 19.18 3.45
C LYS A 149 12.17 19.98 2.51
N ASN A 150 12.53 21.25 2.35
CA ASN A 150 11.87 22.15 1.39
C ASN A 150 12.22 21.75 -0.05
N LYS A 151 11.23 21.84 -0.95
CA LYS A 151 11.39 21.49 -2.37
C LYS A 151 12.37 22.45 -3.04
N GLY A 152 13.44 21.92 -3.63
CA GLY A 152 14.43 22.70 -4.39
C GLY A 152 15.56 23.33 -3.56
N GLY A 153 15.62 23.10 -2.24
CA GLY A 153 16.76 23.53 -1.42
C GLY A 153 18.04 22.73 -1.68
N PRO A 154 19.23 23.28 -1.38
CA PRO A 154 20.50 22.56 -1.48
C PRO A 154 20.53 21.37 -0.50
N LEU A 155 21.33 20.35 -0.83
CA LEU A 155 21.53 19.18 0.02
C LEU A 155 22.30 19.59 1.29
N GLN A 156 21.69 19.39 2.46
CA GLN A 156 22.34 19.64 3.75
C GLN A 156 22.89 18.34 4.33
N GLU A 157 23.86 18.43 5.25
CA GLU A 157 24.46 17.25 5.91
C GLU A 157 23.40 16.35 6.56
N LYS A 158 22.37 16.94 7.19
CA LYS A 158 21.23 16.22 7.77
C LYS A 158 20.35 15.47 6.75
N ASP A 159 20.45 15.81 5.46
CA ASP A 159 19.73 15.15 4.37
C ASP A 159 20.53 13.95 3.82
N VAL A 160 21.78 13.81 4.23
CA VAL A 160 22.71 12.79 3.74
C VAL A 160 22.85 11.70 4.77
N GLU A 161 22.68 10.46 4.32
CA GLU A 161 23.02 9.30 5.12
C GLU A 161 24.52 9.01 4.99
N SER A 162 25.25 9.19 6.08
CA SER A 162 26.67 8.84 6.13
C SER A 162 26.87 7.33 6.00
N THR A 163 27.66 6.91 5.02
CA THR A 163 28.07 5.52 4.85
C THR A 163 29.46 5.30 5.46
N VAL A 164 29.58 4.35 6.36
CA VAL A 164 30.88 3.91 6.91
C VAL A 164 31.41 2.73 6.12
N LYS A 165 32.72 2.68 5.89
CA LYS A 165 33.36 1.53 5.25
C LYS A 165 33.11 0.28 6.10
N PHE A 166 32.74 -0.83 5.46
CA PHE A 166 32.42 -2.11 6.09
C PHE A 166 31.15 -2.14 6.97
N GLY A 167 30.24 -1.16 6.82
CA GLY A 167 28.91 -1.22 7.44
C GLY A 167 28.88 -0.94 8.94
N GLY A 168 29.95 -0.39 9.51
CA GLY A 168 29.94 0.17 10.86
C GLY A 168 29.90 -0.84 12.00
N GLY A 169 30.12 -2.12 11.70
CA GLY A 169 30.11 -3.19 12.68
C GLY A 169 28.69 -3.69 13.01
N HIS A 170 28.66 -4.92 13.48
CA HIS A 170 27.45 -5.60 13.92
C HIS A 170 27.83 -6.64 14.97
N ILE A 171 26.86 -7.02 15.78
CA ILE A 171 26.94 -8.23 16.59
C ILE A 171 26.00 -9.27 16.00
N MET A 172 26.44 -10.52 16.00
CA MET A 172 25.59 -11.68 15.76
C MET A 172 25.23 -12.25 17.12
N VAL A 173 23.95 -12.50 17.32
CA VAL A 173 23.44 -13.13 18.54
C VAL A 173 22.67 -14.36 18.10
N TRP A 174 22.94 -15.47 18.76
CA TRP A 174 22.12 -16.66 18.66
C TRP A 174 21.25 -16.75 19.90
N GLY A 175 20.01 -17.18 19.76
CA GLY A 175 19.15 -17.37 20.92
C GLY A 175 17.96 -18.24 20.68
N CYS A 176 17.29 -18.58 21.77
CA CYS A 176 16.08 -19.36 21.76
C CYS A 176 14.95 -18.69 22.54
N MET A 177 13.73 -18.96 22.10
CA MET A 177 12.51 -18.53 22.77
C MET A 177 11.54 -19.69 22.85
N GLU A 178 10.67 -19.64 23.85
CA GLU A 178 9.56 -20.55 24.02
C GLU A 178 8.27 -19.80 24.36
N TRP A 179 7.19 -20.55 24.62
CA TRP A 179 5.86 -19.97 24.83
C TRP A 179 5.83 -18.95 25.99
N ASN A 180 6.54 -19.24 27.06
CA ASN A 180 6.60 -18.39 28.26
C ASN A 180 7.59 -17.23 28.13
N GLY A 181 8.27 -17.11 26.99
CA GLY A 181 9.15 -16.00 26.69
C GLY A 181 10.53 -16.43 26.21
N VAL A 182 11.42 -15.45 26.19
CA VAL A 182 12.81 -15.62 25.75
C VAL A 182 13.58 -16.42 26.81
N ARG A 183 14.52 -17.25 26.35
CA ARG A 183 15.42 -18.00 27.21
C ARG A 183 16.83 -17.39 27.08
N ILE A 184 17.70 -18.04 26.32
CA ILE A 184 19.11 -17.68 26.28
C ILE A 184 19.47 -16.93 25.01
N PHE A 185 20.43 -16.01 25.15
CA PHE A 185 21.19 -15.41 24.08
C PHE A 185 22.68 -15.64 24.31
N CYS A 186 23.40 -16.02 23.26
CA CYS A 186 24.86 -16.01 23.26
C CYS A 186 25.35 -15.12 22.12
N ASP A 187 26.40 -14.34 22.39
CA ASP A 187 27.11 -13.63 21.36
C ASP A 187 27.89 -14.61 20.49
N VAL A 188 27.91 -14.33 19.19
CA VAL A 188 28.57 -15.19 18.20
C VAL A 188 29.70 -14.39 17.59
N GLU A 189 30.93 -14.73 17.98
CA GLU A 189 32.11 -14.11 17.42
C GLU A 189 32.36 -14.60 15.99
N GLY A 190 32.20 -13.70 15.03
CA GLY A 190 32.48 -13.98 13.62
C GLY A 190 31.39 -14.82 12.95
N LYS A 191 31.81 -15.74 12.07
CA LYS A 191 30.90 -16.57 11.28
C LYS A 191 30.65 -17.89 11.99
N MET A 192 29.40 -18.16 12.36
CA MET A 192 29.01 -19.44 12.94
C MET A 192 29.20 -20.59 11.94
N ASP A 193 30.08 -21.52 12.28
CA ASP A 193 30.22 -22.80 11.60
C ASP A 193 29.46 -23.90 12.34
N ALA A 194 29.52 -25.14 11.85
CA ALA A 194 28.81 -26.26 12.45
C ALA A 194 29.37 -26.65 13.84
N ASN A 195 30.67 -26.47 14.09
CA ASN A 195 31.28 -26.83 15.37
C ASN A 195 30.86 -25.84 16.45
N LEU A 196 30.97 -24.54 16.15
CA LEU A 196 30.54 -23.47 17.05
C LEU A 196 29.04 -23.55 17.31
N TYR A 197 28.25 -23.91 16.29
CA TYR A 197 26.82 -24.15 16.48
C TYR A 197 26.56 -25.27 17.50
N VAL A 198 27.20 -26.43 17.36
CA VAL A 198 27.03 -27.55 18.31
C VAL A 198 27.54 -27.19 19.70
N SER A 199 28.67 -26.49 19.84
CA SER A 199 29.15 -26.07 21.17
C SER A 199 28.16 -25.12 21.85
N ILE A 200 27.53 -24.21 21.09
CA ILE A 200 26.46 -23.34 21.61
C ILE A 200 25.25 -24.17 22.07
N LEU A 201 24.86 -25.21 21.33
CA LEU A 201 23.80 -26.11 21.78
C LEU A 201 24.18 -26.83 23.08
N GLU A 202 25.39 -27.38 23.17
CA GLU A 202 25.84 -28.09 24.38
C GLU A 202 25.89 -27.19 25.61
N GLU A 203 26.40 -25.97 25.45
CA GLU A 203 26.58 -25.02 26.55
C GLU A 203 25.25 -24.39 26.98
N TYR A 204 24.48 -23.85 26.03
CA TYR A 204 23.32 -23.01 26.34
C TYR A 204 21.99 -23.77 26.25
N MET A 205 21.82 -24.73 25.33
CA MET A 205 20.52 -25.40 25.18
C MET A 205 20.22 -26.37 26.30
N LEU A 206 21.22 -27.12 26.76
CA LEU A 206 21.02 -28.08 27.84
C LEU A 206 20.60 -27.39 29.14
N GLU A 207 21.13 -26.19 29.40
CA GLU A 207 20.69 -25.36 30.52
C GLU A 207 19.26 -24.87 30.32
N SER A 208 18.95 -24.35 29.12
CA SER A 208 17.59 -23.91 28.77
C SER A 208 16.56 -25.02 28.98
N ILE A 209 16.82 -26.24 28.46
CA ILE A 209 15.91 -27.39 28.52
C ILE A 209 15.60 -27.78 29.97
N LYS A 210 16.59 -27.76 30.87
CA LYS A 210 16.39 -28.08 32.29
C LYS A 210 15.48 -27.08 33.01
N GLU A 211 15.52 -25.82 32.60
CA GLU A 211 14.62 -24.80 33.12
C GLU A 211 13.20 -24.89 32.52
N LEU A 212 13.05 -25.61 31.40
CA LEU A 212 11.73 -25.81 30.82
C LEU A 212 10.95 -26.76 31.71
N GLN A 213 9.76 -26.32 32.11
CA GLN A 213 8.78 -27.18 32.78
C GLN A 213 8.08 -28.09 31.75
N ILE A 214 8.82 -28.56 30.74
CA ILE A 214 8.36 -29.35 29.61
C ILE A 214 9.19 -30.64 29.62
N PRO A 215 8.56 -31.82 29.61
CA PRO A 215 9.28 -33.08 29.49
C PRO A 215 10.12 -33.11 28.21
N GLU A 216 11.37 -33.55 28.31
CA GLU A 216 12.33 -33.57 27.19
C GLU A 216 11.76 -34.27 25.95
N GLU A 217 11.02 -35.38 26.15
CA GLU A 217 10.41 -36.15 25.07
C GLU A 217 9.29 -35.42 24.30
N LYS A 218 8.81 -34.30 24.84
CA LYS A 218 7.77 -33.47 24.23
C LYS A 218 8.33 -32.21 23.58
N VAL A 219 9.58 -31.85 23.83
CA VAL A 219 10.17 -30.62 23.29
C VAL A 219 10.27 -30.71 21.77
N ILE A 220 9.73 -29.70 21.09
CA ILE A 220 9.77 -29.59 19.63
C ILE A 220 10.77 -28.50 19.27
N PHE A 221 11.94 -28.89 18.76
CA PHE A 221 12.93 -27.94 18.26
C PHE A 221 12.52 -27.41 16.89
N GLN A 222 12.51 -26.08 16.74
CA GLN A 222 12.31 -25.41 15.47
C GLN A 222 13.48 -24.49 15.17
N GLN A 223 14.16 -24.78 14.06
CA GLN A 223 15.28 -23.99 13.55
C GLN A 223 15.18 -23.83 12.02
N ASP A 224 16.05 -23.02 11.45
CA ASP A 224 16.15 -22.86 10.01
C ASP A 224 16.79 -24.09 9.33
N ASN A 225 16.72 -24.15 8.00
CA ASN A 225 17.39 -25.20 7.21
C ASN A 225 18.76 -24.73 6.71
N GLY A 226 19.47 -23.94 7.51
CA GLY A 226 20.80 -23.45 7.18
C GLY A 226 21.82 -24.60 7.12
N PRO A 227 22.90 -24.48 6.32
CA PRO A 227 23.88 -25.57 6.16
C PRO A 227 24.51 -26.07 7.46
N LYS A 228 24.66 -25.19 8.45
CA LYS A 228 25.19 -25.50 9.79
C LYS A 228 24.22 -26.35 10.60
N CYS A 229 22.95 -25.98 10.59
CA CYS A 229 21.84 -26.63 11.28
C CYS A 229 21.56 -28.03 10.69
N THR A 230 21.75 -28.18 9.37
CA THR A 230 21.58 -29.47 8.66
C THR A 230 22.89 -30.25 8.52
N SER A 231 23.96 -29.85 9.20
CA SER A 231 25.24 -30.55 9.14
C SER A 231 25.14 -31.92 9.82
N LYS A 232 26.05 -32.84 9.50
CA LYS A 232 26.11 -34.15 10.18
C LYS A 232 26.37 -34.01 11.68
N LEU A 233 27.16 -33.01 12.08
CA LEU A 233 27.46 -32.75 13.48
C LEU A 233 26.19 -32.33 14.23
N ALA A 234 25.47 -31.32 13.72
CA ALA A 234 24.20 -30.89 14.30
C ALA A 234 23.16 -32.03 14.31
N SER A 235 23.05 -32.77 13.20
CA SER A 235 22.08 -33.87 13.08
C SER A 235 22.37 -35.06 14.00
N ASN A 236 23.63 -35.26 14.42
CA ASN A 236 23.98 -36.30 15.38
C ASN A 236 23.78 -35.85 16.83
N TRP A 237 23.74 -34.54 17.06
CA TRP A 237 23.55 -33.97 18.39
C TRP A 237 22.07 -34.00 18.80
N PHE A 238 21.16 -33.66 17.88
CA PHE A 238 19.70 -33.76 18.07
C PHE A 238 19.22 -35.21 18.01
#